data_AF-A0A315CZS0-F1
#
_entry.id   AF-A0A315CZS0-F1
#
_cell.length_a   1.000
_cell.length_b   1.000
_cell.length_c   1.000
_cell.angle_alpha   90.00
_cell.angle_beta   90.00
_cell.angle_gamma   90.00
#
_symmetry.space_group_name_H-M   'P 1'
#
loop_
_entity.id
_entity.type
_entity.pdbx_description
1 polymer ?
#
loop_
_entity_poly.entity_id
_entity_poly.type
_entity_poly.pdbx_seq_one_letter_code
_entity_poly.pdbx_strand_id
1 'polypeptide(L)'
;MNHPTPAIVAQSAVRRLPRLALLLLCAAYVLPGFWGRTPWKAQDIEAFGYMLQLADAGLGGAASWLQPTLLGTTDAQLALLPYWLGAVFIQWAPAGFEAAFARLPFIGMLSITLASTWYAVYALTRHPAAQPVAFAFGGEAKPADYARAMADGGLLALLACLGLARLSHETTPALSQLCFAALVFFGLSTWTRHRIQSAAAVAAGMLGLTLSGAPSLALWLGMGGSLICATAQPDPAQRRLTMLDVGLMALIALLCITTAGALDLWRWRVVPHTMVDVHVLAKLMVWFTWPAWPLALWALWRWRGQLSRGWRYPHLGLPLWFVIVTVGATWFTGLSDRALLTSLPAIATLAALALPTLRRSLGALIDWFTLLFFSVCALIIWVVWVAMQTGTPAKPAANVARLAPEFVPEFSVGAFALALAATVAWGALVRWRTGYHRAAIWKSLVLPASGAALCWLLLTSLWLPLLDYARSYAPLVTKISRITGTGGCLQYAGLSKAQGAALMHHAQARLMPMQAPQSDCPWLIMDGVNRSLLSAKIQSLGWVEETAIKRPTDKDETLVIFRPAKAMAAPADVPGR
;
A
#
# COMPACT_ATOMS: atom_id res chain seq x y z
N MET A 1 28.91 33.40 12.68
CA MET A 1 28.01 32.73 13.63
C MET A 1 27.44 31.50 12.95
N ASN A 2 27.85 30.28 13.34
CA ASN A 2 27.29 29.05 12.78
C ASN A 2 25.96 28.76 13.49
N HIS A 3 24.85 29.13 12.85
CA HIS A 3 23.53 28.73 13.36
C HIS A 3 23.44 27.20 13.36
N PRO A 4 23.06 26.57 14.48
CA PRO A 4 23.01 25.11 14.57
C PRO A 4 21.91 24.49 13.69
N THR A 5 20.91 25.27 13.27
CA THR A 5 19.75 24.87 12.47
C THR A 5 19.60 25.77 11.24
N PRO A 6 19.31 25.22 10.04
CA PRO A 6 19.08 25.99 8.83
C PRO A 6 17.66 26.60 8.74
N ALA A 7 16.79 26.34 9.72
CA ALA A 7 15.40 26.79 9.72
C ALA A 7 15.27 28.24 10.23
N ILE A 8 14.91 29.16 9.35
CA ILE A 8 14.63 30.57 9.67
C ILE A 8 13.15 30.81 9.41
N VAL A 9 12.34 30.81 10.47
CA VAL A 9 10.89 30.76 10.35
C VAL A 9 10.22 31.75 11.31
N ALA A 10 9.51 32.72 10.74
CA ALA A 10 8.66 33.63 11.48
C ALA A 10 7.29 33.00 11.81
N GLN A 11 6.65 33.42 12.90
CA GLN A 11 5.33 32.93 13.30
C GLN A 11 4.27 33.09 12.20
N SER A 12 4.38 34.12 11.34
CA SER A 12 3.47 34.34 10.22
C SER A 12 3.49 33.24 9.16
N ALA A 13 4.60 32.49 9.06
CA ALA A 13 4.78 31.40 8.11
C ALA A 13 4.19 30.06 8.62
N VAL A 14 3.80 29.99 9.88
CA VAL A 14 3.37 28.78 10.58
C VAL A 14 1.87 28.83 10.86
N ARG A 15 1.11 29.15 9.81
CA ARG A 15 -0.34 29.18 9.89
C ARG A 15 -0.89 27.77 9.96
N ARG A 16 -1.97 27.59 10.73
CA ARG A 16 -2.64 26.30 10.83
C ARG A 16 -3.35 26.00 9.52
N LEU A 17 -3.12 24.80 8.99
CA LEU A 17 -3.99 24.23 7.97
C LEU A 17 -5.36 23.93 8.62
N PRO A 18 -6.49 24.29 7.99
CA PRO A 18 -7.80 23.93 8.50
C PRO A 18 -7.90 22.41 8.65
N ARG A 19 -8.16 21.92 9.88
CA ARG A 19 -8.13 20.49 10.19
C ARG A 19 -9.17 19.71 9.39
N LEU A 20 -10.35 20.28 9.19
CA LEU A 20 -11.39 19.69 8.35
C LEU A 20 -10.91 19.49 6.91
N ALA A 21 -10.22 20.46 6.32
CA ALA A 21 -9.69 20.33 4.95
C ALA A 21 -8.65 19.21 4.83
N LEU A 22 -7.76 19.09 5.83
CA LEU A 22 -6.78 18.00 5.88
C LEU A 22 -7.46 16.63 6.03
N LEU A 23 -8.45 16.51 6.92
CA LEU A 23 -9.20 15.27 7.14
C LEU A 23 -10.02 14.88 5.90
N LEU A 24 -10.67 15.83 5.24
CA LEU A 24 -11.38 15.60 3.98
C LEU A 24 -10.43 15.16 2.87
N LEU A 25 -9.23 15.74 2.79
CA LEU A 25 -8.19 15.29 1.85
C LEU A 25 -7.74 13.87 2.15
N CYS A 26 -7.51 13.52 3.42
CA CYS A 26 -7.18 12.15 3.81
C CYS A 26 -8.32 11.19 3.45
N ALA A 27 -9.58 11.54 3.72
CA ALA A 27 -10.74 10.71 3.37
C ALA A 27 -10.88 10.53 1.85
N ALA A 28 -10.70 11.61 1.08
CA ALA A 28 -10.72 11.59 -0.39
C ALA A 28 -9.58 10.76 -0.99
N TYR A 29 -8.45 10.63 -0.29
CA TYR A 29 -7.37 9.74 -0.69
C TYR A 29 -7.67 8.27 -0.33
N VAL A 30 -8.08 8.01 0.91
CA VAL A 30 -8.21 6.66 1.49
C VAL A 30 -9.41 5.89 0.92
N LEU A 31 -10.60 6.50 0.86
CA LEU A 31 -11.84 5.75 0.63
C LEU A 31 -12.01 5.23 -0.82
N PRO A 32 -11.76 6.03 -1.88
CA PRO A 32 -12.08 5.62 -3.24
C PRO A 32 -11.38 4.35 -3.71
N GLY A 33 -10.17 4.08 -3.21
CA GLY A 33 -9.41 2.88 -3.59
C GLY A 33 -9.85 1.56 -2.96
N PHE A 34 -10.74 1.59 -1.95
CA PHE A 34 -11.26 0.36 -1.32
C PHE A 34 -12.70 0.03 -1.70
N TRP A 35 -13.49 1.03 -2.09
CA TRP A 35 -14.92 0.85 -2.33
C TRP A 35 -15.23 0.44 -3.78
N GLY A 36 -16.22 -0.42 -3.97
CA GLY A 36 -16.79 -0.75 -5.29
C GLY A 36 -15.93 -1.60 -6.23
N ARG A 37 -14.63 -1.79 -5.96
CA ARG A 37 -13.72 -2.54 -6.84
C ARG A 37 -13.68 -4.04 -6.58
N THR A 38 -13.28 -4.83 -7.57
CA THR A 38 -12.94 -6.26 -7.37
C THR A 38 -11.52 -6.43 -6.79
N PRO A 39 -11.18 -7.57 -6.14
CA PRO A 39 -9.79 -7.86 -5.79
C PRO A 39 -8.95 -7.98 -7.06
N TRP A 40 -7.84 -7.23 -7.13
CA TRP A 40 -7.02 -7.13 -8.32
C TRP A 40 -5.92 -8.20 -8.38
N LYS A 41 -5.40 -8.46 -9.58
CA LYS A 41 -4.25 -9.33 -9.80
C LYS A 41 -2.96 -8.70 -9.25
N ALA A 42 -2.02 -9.46 -8.71
CA ALA A 42 -2.10 -10.89 -8.34
C ALA A 42 -2.28 -11.07 -6.83
N GLN A 43 -1.54 -10.28 -6.04
CA GLN A 43 -1.46 -10.50 -4.60
C GLN A 43 -2.70 -10.04 -3.83
N ASP A 44 -3.46 -9.09 -4.37
CA ASP A 44 -4.68 -8.61 -3.73
C ASP A 44 -5.76 -9.72 -3.72
N ILE A 45 -6.01 -10.38 -4.87
CA ILE A 45 -6.89 -11.57 -4.90
C ILE A 45 -6.28 -12.78 -4.17
N GLU A 46 -4.96 -12.98 -4.20
CA GLU A 46 -4.31 -14.08 -3.47
C GLU A 46 -4.47 -13.93 -1.95
N ALA A 47 -4.20 -12.74 -1.41
CA ALA A 47 -4.37 -12.43 0.00
C ALA A 47 -5.85 -12.55 0.42
N PHE A 48 -6.77 -12.09 -0.43
CA PHE A 48 -8.20 -12.29 -0.22
C PHE A 48 -8.58 -13.78 -0.21
N GLY A 49 -7.99 -14.61 -1.08
CA GLY A 49 -8.19 -16.06 -1.09
C GLY A 49 -7.78 -16.74 0.21
N TYR A 50 -6.64 -16.36 0.80
CA TYR A 50 -6.25 -16.82 2.14
C TYR A 50 -7.27 -16.40 3.20
N MET A 51 -7.71 -15.13 3.19
CA MET A 51 -8.71 -14.64 4.15
C MET A 51 -10.03 -15.40 4.04
N LEU A 52 -10.50 -15.66 2.82
CA LEU A 52 -11.74 -16.39 2.55
C LEU A 52 -11.65 -17.84 3.05
N GLN A 53 -10.53 -18.52 2.78
CA GLN A 53 -10.31 -19.90 3.22
C GLN A 53 -10.19 -20.03 4.74
N LEU A 54 -9.64 -19.01 5.42
CA LEU A 54 -9.63 -18.95 6.89
C LEU A 54 -11.02 -18.65 7.47
N ALA A 55 -11.82 -17.84 6.78
CA ALA A 55 -13.14 -17.45 7.24
C ALA A 55 -14.16 -18.59 7.17
N ASP A 56 -13.98 -19.52 6.22
CA ASP A 56 -14.87 -20.67 6.03
C ASP A 56 -14.76 -21.66 7.19
N ALA A 57 -15.85 -21.80 7.95
CA ALA A 57 -15.95 -22.64 9.14
C ALA A 57 -15.75 -24.14 8.84
N GLY A 58 -15.97 -24.59 7.60
CA GLY A 58 -15.75 -25.98 7.19
C GLY A 58 -14.29 -26.34 6.87
N LEU A 59 -13.44 -25.34 6.64
CA LEU A 59 -12.03 -25.49 6.23
C LEU A 59 -11.04 -24.91 7.26
N GLY A 60 -11.51 -23.99 8.10
CA GLY A 60 -10.72 -23.28 9.12
C GLY A 60 -10.67 -24.00 10.47
N GLY A 61 -9.91 -25.10 10.58
CA GLY A 61 -9.52 -25.62 11.89
C GLY A 61 -8.59 -24.64 12.63
N ALA A 62 -8.43 -24.79 13.96
CA ALA A 62 -7.53 -23.93 14.74
C ALA A 62 -6.07 -23.91 14.20
N ALA A 63 -5.62 -25.03 13.61
CA ALA A 63 -4.31 -25.12 12.95
C ALA A 63 -4.21 -24.26 11.67
N SER A 64 -5.31 -24.10 10.93
CA SER A 64 -5.38 -23.30 9.69
C SER A 64 -5.11 -21.80 9.94
N TRP A 65 -5.40 -21.31 11.16
CA TRP A 65 -5.10 -19.93 11.55
C TRP A 65 -3.59 -19.69 11.69
N LEU A 66 -2.84 -20.66 12.23
CA LEU A 66 -1.40 -20.54 12.39
C LEU A 66 -0.62 -20.86 11.10
N GLN A 67 -1.21 -21.67 10.22
CA GLN A 67 -0.64 -22.00 8.91
C GLN A 67 -1.69 -21.83 7.79
N PRO A 68 -1.97 -20.58 7.38
CA PRO A 68 -2.84 -20.30 6.25
C PRO A 68 -2.37 -21.03 5.00
N THR A 69 -3.26 -21.85 4.43
CA THR A 69 -3.03 -22.54 3.15
C THR A 69 -3.99 -22.05 2.10
N LEU A 70 -3.55 -22.08 0.85
CA LEU A 70 -4.33 -21.81 -0.35
C LEU A 70 -3.90 -22.82 -1.41
N LEU A 71 -4.87 -23.56 -1.96
CA LEU A 71 -4.63 -24.68 -2.88
C LEU A 71 -3.63 -25.74 -2.33
N GLY A 72 -3.66 -25.97 -1.01
CA GLY A 72 -2.76 -26.90 -0.32
C GLY A 72 -1.33 -26.39 -0.10
N THR A 73 -1.06 -25.11 -0.38
CA THR A 73 0.26 -24.49 -0.20
C THR A 73 0.22 -23.33 0.78
N THR A 74 1.27 -23.16 1.59
CA THR A 74 1.37 -22.05 2.55
C THR A 74 1.70 -20.72 1.88
N ASP A 75 1.43 -19.62 2.57
CA ASP A 75 1.84 -18.29 2.09
C ASP A 75 3.38 -18.19 1.99
N ALA A 76 3.84 -17.68 0.85
CA ALA A 76 5.26 -17.42 0.66
C ALA A 76 5.73 -16.30 1.60
N GLN A 77 4.90 -15.32 1.92
CA GLN A 77 5.30 -14.23 2.82
C GLN A 77 5.21 -14.63 4.30
N LEU A 78 4.63 -15.79 4.62
CA LEU A 78 4.30 -16.22 5.98
C LEU A 78 3.56 -15.13 6.77
N ALA A 79 2.70 -14.36 6.10
CA ALA A 79 1.88 -13.39 6.79
C ALA A 79 0.75 -14.11 7.52
N LEU A 80 0.39 -13.63 8.71
CA LEU A 80 -0.67 -14.19 9.55
C LEU A 80 -1.69 -13.11 9.89
N LEU A 81 -1.24 -12.03 10.53
CA LEU A 81 -2.10 -10.95 11.03
C LEU A 81 -3.02 -10.32 9.96
N PRO A 82 -2.57 -9.94 8.74
CA PRO A 82 -3.48 -9.45 7.72
C PRO A 82 -4.56 -10.46 7.34
N TYR A 83 -4.24 -11.76 7.31
CA TYR A 83 -5.21 -12.81 6.99
C TYR A 83 -6.20 -13.03 8.12
N TRP A 84 -5.74 -13.00 9.38
CA TRP A 84 -6.63 -13.08 10.54
C TRP A 84 -7.63 -11.94 10.57
N LEU A 85 -7.16 -10.71 10.39
CA LEU A 85 -8.03 -9.53 10.40
C LEU A 85 -9.01 -9.58 9.22
N GLY A 86 -8.56 -9.94 8.03
CA GLY A 86 -9.46 -10.11 6.88
C GLY A 86 -10.52 -11.19 7.12
N ALA A 87 -10.10 -12.36 7.61
CA ALA A 87 -11.00 -13.49 7.87
C ALA A 87 -12.06 -13.16 8.93
N VAL A 88 -11.67 -12.54 10.06
CA VAL A 88 -12.61 -12.12 11.11
C VAL A 88 -13.66 -11.15 10.57
N PHE A 89 -13.25 -10.18 9.73
CA PHE A 89 -14.21 -9.26 9.12
C PHE A 89 -15.09 -9.94 8.07
N ILE A 90 -14.56 -10.91 7.31
CA ILE A 90 -15.37 -11.71 6.37
C ILE A 90 -16.45 -12.51 7.10
N GLN A 91 -16.15 -13.06 8.28
CA GLN A 91 -17.15 -13.80 9.08
C GLN A 91 -18.36 -12.94 9.49
N TRP A 92 -18.21 -11.61 9.51
CA TRP A 92 -19.26 -10.66 9.82
C TRP A 92 -19.92 -10.09 8.56
N ALA A 93 -19.46 -10.50 7.37
CA ALA A 93 -19.93 -10.00 6.10
C ALA A 93 -21.26 -10.67 5.71
N PRO A 94 -22.23 -9.90 5.20
CA PRO A 94 -23.33 -10.46 4.42
C PRO A 94 -22.80 -11.19 3.19
N ALA A 95 -23.51 -12.23 2.75
CA ALA A 95 -23.15 -12.96 1.53
C ALA A 95 -23.03 -12.01 0.32
N GLY A 96 -21.93 -12.12 -0.41
CA GLY A 96 -21.58 -11.26 -1.55
C GLY A 96 -20.84 -9.96 -1.19
N PHE A 97 -20.65 -9.66 0.11
CA PHE A 97 -19.91 -8.47 0.58
C PHE A 97 -18.57 -8.82 1.24
N GLU A 98 -18.10 -10.06 1.11
CA GLU A 98 -16.89 -10.58 1.76
C GLU A 98 -15.66 -9.74 1.38
N ALA A 99 -15.51 -9.41 0.10
CA ALA A 99 -14.40 -8.58 -0.39
C ALA A 99 -14.42 -7.16 0.18
N ALA A 100 -15.60 -6.59 0.43
CA ALA A 100 -15.73 -5.25 1.02
C ALA A 100 -15.37 -5.28 2.51
N PHE A 101 -15.86 -6.28 3.24
CA PHE A 101 -15.57 -6.44 4.67
C PHE A 101 -14.09 -6.76 4.92
N ALA A 102 -13.47 -7.60 4.08
CA ALA A 102 -12.04 -7.91 4.15
C ALA A 102 -11.15 -6.65 4.08
N ARG A 103 -11.64 -5.56 3.45
CA ARG A 103 -10.90 -4.29 3.28
C ARG A 103 -11.01 -3.35 4.47
N LEU A 104 -12.03 -3.49 5.32
CA LEU A 104 -12.24 -2.60 6.47
C LEU A 104 -11.03 -2.46 7.40
N PRO A 105 -10.33 -3.55 7.82
CA PRO A 105 -9.12 -3.40 8.62
C PRO A 105 -8.00 -2.65 7.88
N PHE A 106 -7.91 -2.79 6.55
CA PHE A 106 -6.91 -2.12 5.73
C PHE A 106 -7.17 -0.62 5.54
N ILE A 107 -8.44 -0.19 5.49
CA ILE A 107 -8.84 1.22 5.57
C ILE A 107 -8.35 1.82 6.90
N GLY A 108 -8.54 1.10 8.00
CA GLY A 108 -8.04 1.47 9.32
C GLY A 108 -6.51 1.58 9.34
N MET A 109 -5.80 0.59 8.79
CA MET A 109 -4.33 0.58 8.72
C MET A 109 -3.77 1.75 7.91
N LEU A 110 -4.35 2.08 6.76
CA LEU A 110 -3.92 3.26 6.00
C LEU A 110 -4.17 4.55 6.80
N SER A 111 -5.32 4.67 7.45
CA SER A 111 -5.65 5.82 8.31
C SER A 111 -4.66 5.97 9.47
N ILE A 112 -4.31 4.86 10.13
CA ILE A 112 -3.29 4.80 11.18
C ILE A 112 -1.93 5.21 10.62
N THR A 113 -1.54 4.73 9.43
CA THR A 113 -0.28 5.13 8.78
C THR A 113 -0.18 6.65 8.62
N LEU A 114 -1.25 7.28 8.12
CA LEU A 114 -1.30 8.74 7.94
C LEU A 114 -1.20 9.48 9.28
N ALA A 115 -1.96 9.03 10.28
CA ALA A 115 -1.95 9.63 11.62
C ALA A 115 -0.59 9.46 12.31
N SER A 116 -0.04 8.25 12.33
CA SER A 116 1.27 7.93 12.91
C SER A 116 2.38 8.74 12.24
N THR A 117 2.36 8.90 10.92
CA THR A 117 3.32 9.74 10.21
C THR A 117 3.20 11.20 10.65
N TRP A 118 1.98 11.75 10.71
CA TRP A 118 1.75 13.13 11.15
C TRP A 118 2.28 13.35 12.58
N TYR A 119 1.93 12.46 13.51
CA TYR A 119 2.39 12.56 14.89
C TYR A 119 3.89 12.34 15.04
N ALA A 120 4.51 11.48 14.21
CA ALA A 120 5.95 11.26 14.20
C ALA A 120 6.70 12.51 13.73
N VAL A 121 6.24 13.16 12.66
CA VAL A 121 6.84 14.41 12.19
C VAL A 121 6.66 15.52 13.21
N TYR A 122 5.46 15.67 13.78
CA TYR A 122 5.20 16.60 14.89
C TYR A 122 6.16 16.34 16.04
N ALA A 123 6.36 15.08 16.38
CA ALA A 123 7.20 14.66 17.48
C ALA A 123 8.69 15.00 17.29
N LEU A 124 9.23 14.66 16.12
CA LEU A 124 10.62 14.90 15.79
C LEU A 124 10.93 16.39 15.65
N THR A 125 10.02 17.16 15.05
CA THR A 125 10.20 18.61 14.86
C THR A 125 9.93 19.44 16.12
N ARG A 126 9.48 18.81 17.21
CA ARG A 126 9.46 19.42 18.56
C ARG A 126 10.84 19.44 19.21
N HIS A 127 11.79 18.64 18.74
CA HIS A 127 13.15 18.59 19.29
C HIS A 127 13.88 19.94 19.14
N PRO A 128 14.61 20.44 20.16
CA PRO A 128 15.29 21.75 20.11
C PRO A 128 16.20 21.93 18.90
N ALA A 129 16.95 20.88 18.52
CA ALA A 129 17.83 20.91 17.35
C ALA A 129 17.10 21.07 16.01
N ALA A 130 15.79 20.80 15.96
CA ALA A 130 14.95 20.95 14.77
C ALA A 130 14.17 22.28 14.74
N GLN A 131 14.19 23.06 15.83
CA GLN A 131 13.44 24.31 15.95
C GLN A 131 14.04 25.43 15.07
N PRO A 132 13.24 26.46 14.75
CA PRO A 132 13.75 27.67 14.10
C PRO A 132 14.78 28.42 14.94
N VAL A 133 15.67 29.16 14.28
CA VAL A 133 16.60 30.09 14.94
C VAL A 133 15.81 31.19 15.66
N ALA A 134 16.18 31.48 16.91
CA ALA A 134 15.63 32.62 17.66
C ALA A 134 16.05 33.96 17.01
N PHE A 135 15.09 34.84 16.77
CA PHE A 135 15.38 36.15 16.19
C PHE A 135 15.78 37.15 17.27
N ALA A 136 16.67 38.09 16.95
CA ALA A 136 17.17 39.08 17.91
C ALA A 136 16.07 39.95 18.53
N PHE A 137 14.96 40.15 17.82
CA PHE A 137 13.83 40.98 18.23
C PHE A 137 12.55 40.18 18.52
N GLY A 138 12.64 38.85 18.62
CA GLY A 138 11.48 37.97 18.70
C GLY A 138 10.70 37.84 17.38
N GLY A 139 9.64 37.04 17.41
CA GLY A 139 8.77 36.80 16.23
C GLY A 139 9.08 35.49 15.49
N GLU A 140 10.04 34.71 15.96
CA GLU A 140 10.23 33.32 15.55
C GLU A 140 8.98 32.48 15.83
N ALA A 141 8.84 31.39 15.09
CA ALA A 141 7.68 30.53 15.26
C ALA A 141 7.70 29.79 16.60
N LYS A 142 6.55 29.77 17.27
CA LYS A 142 6.35 29.00 18.51
C LYS A 142 6.60 27.52 18.23
N PRO A 143 7.33 26.80 19.09
CA PRO A 143 7.72 25.41 18.81
C PRO A 143 6.57 24.44 18.49
N ALA A 144 5.41 24.62 19.13
CA ALA A 144 4.23 23.78 18.89
C ALA A 144 3.57 24.09 17.55
N ASP A 145 3.49 25.37 17.17
CA ASP A 145 2.91 25.74 15.88
C ASP A 145 3.84 25.28 14.76
N TYR A 146 5.16 25.47 14.90
CA TYR A 146 6.15 25.04 13.91
C TYR A 146 6.05 23.55 13.65
N ALA A 147 6.06 22.75 14.71
CA ALA A 147 5.94 21.31 14.61
C ALA A 147 4.63 20.86 13.94
N ARG A 148 3.49 21.55 14.18
CA ARG A 148 2.22 21.25 13.49
C ARG A 148 2.30 21.55 12.00
N ALA A 149 2.88 22.69 11.62
CA ALA A 149 3.03 23.04 10.20
C ALA A 149 3.97 22.05 9.47
N MET A 150 5.02 21.59 10.15
CA MET A 150 5.90 20.55 9.62
C MET A 150 5.19 19.21 9.49
N ALA A 151 4.38 18.83 10.47
CA ALA A 151 3.58 17.62 10.43
C ALA A 151 2.53 17.63 9.31
N ASP A 152 1.85 18.78 9.12
CA ASP A 152 0.96 19.00 7.98
C ASP A 152 1.73 18.82 6.66
N GLY A 153 2.93 19.42 6.55
CA GLY A 153 3.82 19.23 5.41
C GLY A 153 4.24 17.77 5.19
N GLY A 154 4.65 17.04 6.23
CA GLY A 154 5.06 15.64 6.12
C GLY A 154 3.92 14.72 5.70
N LEU A 155 2.71 14.93 6.21
CA LEU A 155 1.54 14.19 5.78
C LEU A 155 1.19 14.48 4.31
N LEU A 156 1.25 15.74 3.89
CA LEU A 156 1.05 16.11 2.47
C LEU A 156 2.15 15.49 1.57
N ALA A 157 3.41 15.47 2.02
CA ALA A 157 4.48 14.79 1.29
C ALA A 157 4.21 13.29 1.13
N LEU A 158 3.71 12.63 2.18
CA LEU A 158 3.34 11.21 2.13
C LEU A 158 2.22 10.95 1.13
N LEU A 159 1.14 11.74 1.17
CA LEU A 159 0.00 11.61 0.24
C LEU A 159 0.39 11.89 -1.22
N ALA A 160 1.42 12.72 -1.44
CA ALA A 160 1.92 13.02 -2.77
C ALA A 160 2.78 11.88 -3.38
N CYS A 161 3.24 10.92 -2.57
CA CYS A 161 4.10 9.82 -3.04
C CYS A 161 3.33 8.89 -3.99
N LEU A 162 3.74 8.79 -5.25
CA LEU A 162 3.06 7.98 -6.27
C LEU A 162 3.03 6.48 -5.92
N GLY A 163 4.09 5.97 -5.29
CA GLY A 163 4.19 4.57 -4.85
C GLY A 163 3.18 4.20 -3.76
N LEU A 164 2.64 5.18 -3.03
CA LEU A 164 1.61 4.95 -2.03
C LEU A 164 0.27 4.60 -2.70
N ALA A 165 -0.10 5.26 -3.79
CA ALA A 165 -1.46 5.25 -4.36
C ALA A 165 -2.04 3.85 -4.53
N ARG A 166 -1.41 2.98 -5.32
CA ARG A 166 -1.94 1.63 -5.57
C ARG A 166 -1.75 0.70 -4.38
N LEU A 167 -0.51 0.53 -3.91
CA LEU A 167 -0.17 -0.52 -2.95
C LEU A 167 -0.80 -0.29 -1.57
N SER A 168 -1.08 0.97 -1.21
CA SER A 168 -1.80 1.28 0.04
C SER A 168 -3.31 1.02 0.00
N HIS A 169 -3.85 0.63 -1.16
CA HIS A 169 -5.26 0.29 -1.33
C HIS A 169 -5.48 -1.19 -1.69
N GLU A 170 -4.43 -2.01 -1.65
CA GLU A 170 -4.51 -3.47 -1.79
C GLU A 170 -4.55 -4.15 -0.42
N THR A 171 -5.36 -5.18 -0.23
CA THR A 171 -5.49 -5.96 1.02
C THR A 171 -4.37 -6.96 1.18
N THR A 172 -3.13 -6.48 1.09
CA THR A 172 -1.92 -7.29 1.10
C THR A 172 -1.12 -7.10 2.39
N PRO A 173 -0.22 -8.03 2.73
CA PRO A 173 0.69 -7.85 3.86
C PRO A 173 1.55 -6.58 3.76
N ALA A 174 1.79 -6.04 2.56
CA ALA A 174 2.57 -4.82 2.36
C ALA A 174 1.96 -3.59 3.05
N LEU A 175 0.63 -3.44 3.01
CA LEU A 175 -0.05 -2.33 3.68
C LEU A 175 0.00 -2.49 5.21
N SER A 176 -0.15 -3.72 5.71
CA SER A 176 0.04 -4.00 7.14
C SER A 176 1.46 -3.68 7.58
N GLN A 177 2.47 -4.08 6.80
CA GLN A 177 3.87 -3.73 7.06
C GLN A 177 4.10 -2.21 7.06
N LEU A 178 3.51 -1.47 6.11
CA LEU A 178 3.56 0.00 6.10
C LEU A 178 2.97 0.60 7.39
N CYS A 179 1.77 0.17 7.78
CA CYS A 179 1.09 0.65 8.98
C CYS A 179 1.91 0.38 10.25
N PHE A 180 2.38 -0.85 10.41
CA PHE A 180 3.14 -1.24 11.59
C PHE A 180 4.54 -0.60 11.63
N ALA A 181 5.21 -0.42 10.49
CA ALA A 181 6.42 0.39 10.41
C ALA A 181 6.18 1.86 10.81
N ALA A 182 5.07 2.46 10.36
CA ALA A 182 4.69 3.81 10.77
C ALA A 182 4.39 3.91 12.28
N LEU A 183 3.80 2.87 12.89
CA LEU A 183 3.58 2.78 14.33
C LEU A 183 4.90 2.69 15.12
N VAL A 184 5.86 1.87 14.67
CA VAL A 184 7.21 1.82 15.27
C VAL A 184 7.87 3.19 15.16
N PHE A 185 7.82 3.81 13.98
CA PHE A 185 8.40 5.14 13.73
C PHE A 185 7.79 6.21 14.65
N PHE A 186 6.47 6.22 14.77
CA PHE A 186 5.74 7.08 15.70
C PHE A 186 6.15 6.83 17.15
N GLY A 187 6.08 5.58 17.63
CA GLY A 187 6.38 5.25 19.02
C GLY A 187 7.81 5.63 19.42
N LEU A 188 8.80 5.36 18.56
CA LEU A 188 10.18 5.77 18.81
C LEU A 188 10.35 7.30 18.82
N SER A 189 9.64 8.03 17.96
CA SER A 189 9.70 9.50 17.93
C SER A 189 9.10 10.18 19.18
N THR A 190 8.18 9.51 19.89
CA THR A 190 7.47 10.07 21.04
C THR A 190 7.91 9.51 22.40
N TRP A 191 8.85 8.57 22.43
CA TRP A 191 9.17 7.77 23.62
C TRP A 191 9.51 8.60 24.87
N THR A 192 10.31 9.65 24.68
CA THR A 192 10.74 10.59 25.72
C THR A 192 9.60 11.47 26.24
N ARG A 193 8.52 11.65 25.48
CA ARG A 193 7.34 12.43 25.91
C ARG A 193 6.23 11.56 26.49
N HIS A 194 5.91 10.42 25.88
CA HIS A 194 4.77 9.58 26.27
C HIS A 194 5.19 8.11 26.35
N ARG A 195 5.78 7.67 27.49
CA ARG A 195 6.32 6.32 27.66
C ARG A 195 5.33 5.22 27.28
N ILE A 196 4.14 5.23 27.92
CA ILE A 196 3.17 4.13 27.79
C ILE A 196 2.63 4.04 26.36
N GLN A 197 2.18 5.16 25.80
CA GLN A 197 1.67 5.22 24.43
C GLN A 197 2.73 4.81 23.40
N SER A 198 3.99 5.22 23.62
CA SER A 198 5.11 4.87 22.75
C SER A 198 5.47 3.40 22.85
N ALA A 199 5.49 2.84 24.07
CA ALA A 199 5.72 1.42 24.28
C ALA A 199 4.62 0.57 23.62
N ALA A 200 3.36 0.96 23.76
CA ALA A 200 2.24 0.29 23.10
C ALA A 200 2.36 0.38 21.58
N ALA A 201 2.72 1.55 21.02
CA ALA A 201 2.90 1.73 19.58
C ALA A 201 4.09 0.94 19.02
N VAL A 202 5.23 0.91 19.72
CA VAL A 202 6.40 0.10 19.32
C VAL A 202 6.10 -1.38 19.46
N ALA A 203 5.46 -1.83 20.53
CA ALA A 203 5.07 -3.23 20.71
C ALA A 203 4.10 -3.69 19.62
N ALA A 204 3.01 -2.94 19.40
CA ALA A 204 2.04 -3.22 18.35
C ALA A 204 2.68 -3.17 16.95
N GLY A 205 3.57 -2.20 16.70
CA GLY A 205 4.29 -2.08 15.44
C GLY A 205 5.28 -3.22 15.18
N MET A 206 6.10 -3.59 16.16
CA MET A 206 7.09 -4.65 15.98
C MET A 206 6.43 -6.03 15.90
N LEU A 207 5.43 -6.32 16.75
CA LEU A 207 4.65 -7.56 16.66
C LEU A 207 3.83 -7.62 15.36
N GLY A 208 3.21 -6.50 14.98
CA GLY A 208 2.45 -6.42 13.74
C GLY A 208 3.33 -6.65 12.50
N LEU A 209 4.54 -6.08 12.45
CA LEU A 209 5.52 -6.38 11.39
C LEU A 209 5.92 -7.86 11.39
N THR A 210 6.19 -8.42 12.57
CA THR A 210 6.57 -9.83 12.74
C THR A 210 5.48 -10.76 12.20
N LEU A 211 4.23 -10.54 12.60
CA LEU A 211 3.07 -11.33 12.16
C LEU A 211 2.59 -10.99 10.73
N SER A 212 3.12 -9.93 10.11
CA SER A 212 2.86 -9.59 8.71
C SER A 212 3.95 -10.09 7.76
N GLY A 213 4.79 -11.03 8.19
CA GLY A 213 5.85 -11.62 7.36
C GLY A 213 7.14 -10.79 7.27
N ALA A 214 7.38 -9.87 8.21
CA ALA A 214 8.53 -8.97 8.22
C ALA A 214 9.29 -8.92 9.58
N PRO A 215 9.64 -10.06 10.21
CA PRO A 215 10.34 -10.07 11.51
C PRO A 215 11.72 -9.41 11.47
N SER A 216 12.46 -9.56 10.37
CA SER A 216 13.78 -8.93 10.20
C SER A 216 13.66 -7.41 10.15
N LEU A 217 12.69 -6.87 9.42
CA LEU A 217 12.39 -5.43 9.41
C LEU A 217 11.96 -4.93 10.79
N ALA A 218 11.11 -5.68 11.50
CA ALA A 218 10.69 -5.33 12.85
C ALA A 218 11.89 -5.09 13.78
N LEU A 219 12.85 -6.01 13.75
CA LEU A 219 14.04 -5.95 14.60
C LEU A 219 15.02 -4.87 14.16
N TRP A 220 15.33 -4.74 12.87
CA TRP A 220 16.25 -3.69 12.41
C TRP A 220 15.69 -2.29 12.66
N LEU A 221 14.40 -2.05 12.39
CA LEU A 221 13.75 -0.77 12.68
C LEU A 221 13.66 -0.52 14.18
N GLY A 222 13.21 -1.52 14.95
CA GLY A 222 13.02 -1.42 16.39
C GLY A 222 14.34 -1.25 17.16
N MET A 223 15.33 -2.12 16.96
CA MET A 223 16.60 -2.08 17.68
C MET A 223 17.45 -0.88 17.28
N GLY A 224 17.61 -0.62 15.98
CA GLY A 224 18.41 0.52 15.52
C GLY A 224 17.76 1.85 15.86
N GLY A 225 16.43 1.93 15.77
CA GLY A 225 15.69 3.09 16.24
C GLY A 225 15.78 3.30 17.76
N SER A 226 15.73 2.22 18.54
CA SER A 226 15.94 2.26 20.00
C SER A 226 17.36 2.73 20.35
N LEU A 227 18.37 2.29 19.60
CA LEU A 227 19.76 2.74 19.76
C LEU A 227 19.91 4.24 19.46
N ILE A 228 19.26 4.74 18.41
CA ILE A 228 19.22 6.18 18.09
C ILE A 228 18.57 6.95 19.23
N CYS A 229 17.43 6.48 19.75
CA CYS A 229 16.78 7.10 20.89
C CYS A 229 17.70 7.11 22.12
N ALA A 230 18.35 5.99 22.44
CA ALA A 230 19.23 5.84 23.60
C ALA A 230 20.50 6.72 23.52
N THR A 231 21.02 6.95 22.31
CA THR A 231 22.23 7.75 22.05
C THR A 231 21.94 9.21 21.71
N ALA A 232 20.65 9.58 21.62
CA ALA A 232 20.20 10.93 21.34
C ALA A 232 20.69 11.92 22.42
N GLN A 233 20.95 13.16 22.01
CA GLN A 233 21.24 14.21 22.96
C GLN A 233 20.04 14.44 23.90
N PRO A 234 20.26 14.54 25.21
CA PRO A 234 19.19 14.83 26.15
C PRO A 234 18.54 16.18 25.83
N ASP A 235 17.22 16.16 25.63
CA ASP A 235 16.42 17.38 25.56
C ASP A 235 16.01 17.77 26.99
N PRO A 236 16.45 18.94 27.51
CA PRO A 236 16.08 19.38 28.86
C PRO A 236 14.58 19.58 29.05
N ALA A 237 13.81 19.75 27.97
CA ALA A 237 12.36 19.88 28.02
C ALA A 237 11.60 18.53 28.02
N GLN A 238 12.31 17.39 27.97
CA GLN A 238 11.71 16.06 27.89
C GLN A 238 12.28 15.10 28.94
N ARG A 239 11.56 13.99 29.18
CA ARG A 239 12.05 12.93 30.07
C ARG A 239 13.30 12.30 29.45
N ARG A 240 14.34 12.10 30.28
CA ARG A 240 15.48 11.27 29.89
C ARG A 240 15.05 9.81 29.78
N LEU A 241 15.69 9.08 28.86
CA LEU A 241 15.54 7.64 28.79
C LEU A 241 16.17 7.03 30.06
N THR A 242 15.42 6.15 30.70
CA THR A 242 15.85 5.41 31.88
C THR A 242 16.26 4.00 31.49
N MET A 243 16.99 3.29 32.36
CA MET A 243 17.31 1.87 32.13
C MET A 243 16.05 1.01 31.97
N LEU A 244 14.93 1.41 32.60
CA LEU A 244 13.63 0.78 32.41
C LEU A 244 13.13 0.94 30.97
N ASP A 245 13.31 2.12 30.36
CA ASP A 245 12.91 2.36 28.97
C ASP A 245 13.70 1.45 28.00
N VAL A 246 15.02 1.32 28.22
CA VAL A 246 15.88 0.43 27.44
C VAL A 246 15.50 -1.05 27.64
N GLY A 247 15.27 -1.45 28.90
CA GLY A 247 14.81 -2.80 29.23
C GLY A 247 13.46 -3.14 28.59
N LEU A 248 12.53 -2.19 28.52
CA LEU A 248 11.24 -2.37 27.87
C LEU A 248 11.39 -2.52 26.35
N MET A 249 12.23 -1.72 25.70
CA MET A 249 12.55 -1.88 24.27
C MET A 249 13.19 -3.25 23.98
N ALA A 250 14.12 -3.69 24.84
CA ALA A 250 14.76 -4.99 24.74
C ALA A 250 13.76 -6.14 24.94
N LEU A 251 12.82 -6.02 25.89
CA LEU A 251 11.76 -6.99 26.11
C LEU A 251 10.83 -7.11 24.90
N ILE A 252 10.45 -5.98 24.28
CA ILE A 252 9.65 -5.99 23.05
C ILE A 252 10.40 -6.69 21.91
N ALA A 253 11.70 -6.41 21.75
CA ALA A 253 12.53 -7.08 20.75
C ALA A 253 12.61 -8.59 21.01
N LEU A 254 12.83 -8.99 22.27
CA LEU A 254 12.85 -10.41 22.67
C LEU A 254 11.51 -11.08 22.39
N LEU A 255 10.39 -10.43 22.71
CA LEU A 255 9.05 -10.94 22.41
C LEU A 255 8.87 -11.15 20.90
N CYS A 256 9.37 -10.26 20.05
CA CYS A 256 9.30 -10.44 18.60
C CYS A 256 10.16 -11.60 18.12
N ILE A 257 11.38 -11.76 18.69
CA ILE A 257 12.27 -12.88 18.37
C ILE A 257 11.62 -14.21 18.76
N THR A 258 11.08 -14.31 19.98
CA THR A 258 10.44 -15.55 20.45
C THR A 258 9.16 -15.85 19.69
N THR A 259 8.34 -14.84 19.38
CA THR A 259 7.14 -15.00 18.54
C THR A 259 7.50 -15.49 17.14
N ALA A 260 8.51 -14.86 16.50
CA ALA A 260 8.97 -15.25 15.17
C ALA A 260 9.55 -16.67 15.15
N GLY A 261 10.27 -17.06 16.21
CA GLY A 261 10.80 -18.42 16.36
C GLY A 261 9.71 -19.47 16.60
N ALA A 262 8.77 -19.20 17.51
CA ALA A 262 7.69 -20.12 17.85
C ALA A 262 6.73 -20.40 16.70
N LEU A 263 6.52 -19.41 15.82
CA LEU A 263 5.65 -19.52 14.64
C LEU A 263 6.41 -19.81 13.33
N ASP A 264 7.72 -20.09 13.41
CA ASP A 264 8.60 -20.34 12.25
C ASP A 264 8.51 -19.27 11.14
N LEU A 265 8.47 -17.99 11.55
CA LEU A 265 8.30 -16.84 10.64
C LEU A 265 9.63 -16.35 10.05
N TRP A 266 10.75 -16.95 10.45
CA TRP A 266 12.07 -16.56 9.97
C TRP A 266 12.28 -16.99 8.52
N ARG A 267 12.54 -16.01 7.65
CA ARG A 267 12.88 -16.25 6.25
C ARG A 267 14.12 -15.45 5.86
N TRP A 268 15.15 -16.17 5.46
CA TRP A 268 16.36 -15.59 4.87
C TRP A 268 16.17 -15.54 3.35
N ARG A 269 15.86 -14.34 2.84
CA ARG A 269 15.74 -14.08 1.39
C ARG A 269 16.82 -13.08 1.01
N VAL A 270 18.00 -13.60 0.72
CA VAL A 270 19.10 -12.82 0.15
C VAL A 270 19.24 -13.25 -1.29
N VAL A 271 18.89 -12.36 -2.21
CA VAL A 271 19.02 -12.58 -3.65
C VAL A 271 20.36 -12.00 -4.10
N PRO A 272 21.20 -12.71 -4.88
CA PRO A 272 22.42 -12.12 -5.45
C PRO A 272 22.05 -11.05 -6.49
N HIS A 273 22.80 -9.95 -6.53
CA HIS A 273 22.50 -8.78 -7.37
C HIS A 273 23.60 -8.51 -8.40
N THR A 274 23.18 -7.96 -9.54
CA THR A 274 23.98 -7.53 -10.69
C THR A 274 23.92 -6.01 -10.86
N MET A 275 24.72 -5.45 -11.77
CA MET A 275 24.69 -4.01 -12.07
C MET A 275 23.35 -3.53 -12.66
N VAL A 276 22.59 -4.42 -13.32
CA VAL A 276 21.25 -4.12 -13.84
C VAL A 276 20.29 -3.79 -12.69
N ASP A 277 20.45 -4.44 -11.54
CA ASP A 277 19.59 -4.26 -10.36
C ASP A 277 19.73 -2.87 -9.74
N VAL A 278 20.91 -2.23 -9.86
CA VAL A 278 21.12 -0.84 -9.43
C VAL A 278 20.27 0.12 -10.26
N HIS A 279 20.24 -0.08 -11.58
CA HIS A 279 19.44 0.77 -12.47
C HIS A 279 17.94 0.60 -12.20
N VAL A 280 17.49 -0.64 -11.97
CA VAL A 280 16.09 -0.94 -11.63
C VAL A 280 15.72 -0.31 -10.28
N LEU A 281 16.55 -0.46 -9.24
CA LEU A 281 16.31 0.19 -7.94
C LEU A 281 16.26 1.72 -8.07
N ALA A 282 17.19 2.32 -8.81
CA ALA A 282 17.22 3.76 -9.00
C ALA A 282 15.95 4.26 -9.70
N LYS A 283 15.54 3.58 -10.78
CA LYS A 283 14.28 3.88 -11.49
C LYS A 283 13.07 3.74 -10.57
N LEU A 284 13.03 2.69 -9.76
CA LEU A 284 11.98 2.47 -8.77
C LEU A 284 11.96 3.61 -7.76
N MET A 285 13.08 3.94 -7.12
CA MET A 285 13.16 5.05 -6.14
C MET A 285 12.68 6.37 -6.74
N VAL A 286 13.15 6.73 -7.94
CA VAL A 286 12.84 8.01 -8.58
C VAL A 286 11.35 8.21 -8.79
N TRP A 287 10.63 7.20 -9.29
CA TRP A 287 9.20 7.32 -9.56
C TRP A 287 8.35 7.05 -8.32
N PHE A 288 8.68 6.00 -7.57
CA PHE A 288 7.88 5.51 -6.45
C PHE A 288 7.82 6.52 -5.30
N THR A 289 8.92 7.21 -5.03
CA THR A 289 9.02 8.19 -3.95
C THR A 289 8.86 9.63 -4.43
N TRP A 290 8.54 9.84 -5.72
CA TRP A 290 8.23 11.16 -6.26
C TRP A 290 6.94 11.70 -5.63
N PRO A 291 6.87 12.99 -5.24
CA PRO A 291 7.89 14.05 -5.35
C PRO A 291 8.70 14.25 -4.06
N ALA A 292 8.68 13.30 -3.12
CA ALA A 292 9.30 13.45 -1.81
C ALA A 292 10.82 13.31 -1.84
N TRP A 293 11.40 12.45 -2.69
CA TRP A 293 12.85 12.23 -2.68
C TRP A 293 13.72 13.46 -3.00
N PRO A 294 13.38 14.37 -3.95
CA PRO A 294 14.20 15.55 -4.20
C PRO A 294 14.23 16.47 -2.97
N LEU A 295 13.09 16.59 -2.29
CA LEU A 295 12.97 17.34 -1.04
C LEU A 295 13.74 16.65 0.09
N ALA A 296 13.68 15.33 0.20
CA ALA A 296 14.45 14.58 1.19
C ALA A 296 15.96 14.77 0.99
N LEU A 297 16.47 14.65 -0.24
CA LEU A 297 17.88 14.91 -0.55
C LEU A 297 18.27 16.37 -0.27
N TRP A 298 17.40 17.31 -0.61
CA TRP A 298 17.60 18.73 -0.29
C TRP A 298 17.69 18.96 1.21
N ALA A 299 16.82 18.33 2.01
CA ALA A 299 16.89 18.38 3.46
C ALA A 299 18.22 17.82 3.96
N LEU A 300 18.64 16.63 3.52
CA LEU A 300 19.92 16.05 3.93
C LEU A 300 21.10 16.98 3.60
N TRP A 301 21.07 17.64 2.44
CA TRP A 301 22.11 18.61 2.06
C TRP A 301 22.11 19.87 2.94
N ARG A 302 20.94 20.47 3.20
CA ARG A 302 20.82 21.69 4.02
C ARG A 302 21.14 21.42 5.49
N TRP A 303 20.85 20.22 5.97
CA TRP A 303 21.10 19.77 7.34
C TRP A 303 22.43 18.99 7.50
N ARG A 304 23.32 19.01 6.48
CA ARG A 304 24.60 18.26 6.47
C ARG A 304 25.51 18.51 7.68
N GLY A 305 25.42 19.69 8.29
CA GLY A 305 26.19 20.04 9.50
C GLY A 305 25.81 19.20 10.72
N GLN A 306 24.55 18.77 10.79
CA GLN A 306 24.06 17.85 11.83
C GLN A 306 24.21 16.38 11.41
N LEU A 307 24.29 16.09 10.11
CA LEU A 307 24.33 14.73 9.57
C LEU A 307 25.55 13.92 10.02
N SER A 308 26.73 14.55 10.16
CA SER A 308 27.94 13.89 10.67
C SER A 308 27.79 13.37 12.10
N ARG A 309 26.83 13.92 12.86
CA ARG A 309 26.41 13.46 14.19
C ARG A 309 24.92 13.11 14.19
N GLY A 310 24.39 12.61 13.07
CA GLY A 310 22.95 12.40 12.86
C GLY A 310 22.31 11.48 13.91
N TRP A 311 23.06 10.49 14.40
CA TRP A 311 22.66 9.61 15.51
C TRP A 311 22.31 10.35 16.80
N ARG A 312 22.91 11.52 17.04
CA ARG A 312 22.62 12.38 18.21
C ARG A 312 21.34 13.18 18.06
N TYR A 313 20.82 13.34 16.84
CA TYR A 313 19.68 14.20 16.51
C TYR A 313 18.53 13.35 15.95
N PRO A 314 17.55 12.95 16.78
CA PRO A 314 16.48 12.02 16.38
C PRO A 314 15.71 12.45 15.14
N HIS A 315 15.50 13.76 14.94
CA HIS A 315 14.77 14.29 13.80
C HIS A 315 15.42 14.02 12.44
N LEU A 316 16.73 13.77 12.39
CA LEU A 316 17.44 13.33 11.17
C LEU A 316 17.83 11.85 11.24
N GLY A 317 18.36 11.41 12.39
CA GLY A 317 18.85 10.05 12.56
C GLY A 317 17.76 8.99 12.40
N LEU A 318 16.59 9.19 13.02
CA LEU A 318 15.52 8.21 13.00
C LEU A 318 14.89 8.03 11.60
N PRO A 319 14.48 9.10 10.88
CA PRO A 319 14.00 8.93 9.49
C PRO A 319 15.07 8.34 8.58
N LEU A 320 16.34 8.77 8.71
CA LEU A 320 17.42 8.26 7.88
C LEU A 320 17.65 6.75 8.11
N TRP A 321 17.62 6.30 9.37
CA TRP A 321 17.71 4.88 9.70
C TRP A 321 16.59 4.06 9.06
N PHE A 322 15.35 4.53 9.17
CA PHE A 322 14.21 3.87 8.56
C PHE A 322 14.37 3.77 7.04
N VAL A 323 14.82 4.84 6.37
CA VAL A 323 15.11 4.82 4.94
C VAL A 323 16.22 3.81 4.61
N ILE A 324 17.33 3.82 5.35
CA ILE A 324 18.45 2.90 5.12
C ILE A 324 18.01 1.43 5.26
N VAL A 325 17.29 1.09 6.33
CA VAL A 325 16.84 -0.29 6.58
C VAL A 325 15.85 -0.75 5.52
N THR A 326 14.86 0.08 5.15
CA THR A 326 13.80 -0.31 4.22
C THR A 326 14.27 -0.34 2.76
N VAL A 327 15.13 0.61 2.35
CA VAL A 327 15.78 0.58 1.03
C VAL A 327 16.79 -0.57 0.96
N GLY A 328 17.56 -0.81 2.02
CA GLY A 328 18.46 -1.95 2.13
C GLY A 328 17.72 -3.28 2.05
N ALA A 329 16.58 -3.42 2.72
CA ALA A 329 15.73 -4.59 2.61
C ALA A 329 15.17 -4.75 1.19
N THR A 330 14.77 -3.66 0.54
CA THR A 330 14.34 -3.66 -0.87
C THR A 330 15.42 -4.20 -1.78
N TRP A 331 16.68 -3.80 -1.56
CA TRP A 331 17.84 -4.38 -2.23
C TRP A 331 17.91 -5.89 -1.92
N PHE A 332 18.26 -6.30 -0.71
CA PHE A 332 18.55 -7.71 -0.43
C PHE A 332 17.42 -8.71 -0.74
N THR A 333 16.15 -8.29 -0.72
CA THR A 333 14.98 -9.17 -0.92
C THR A 333 14.43 -9.20 -2.35
N GLY A 334 15.19 -8.72 -3.34
CA GLY A 334 14.85 -8.86 -4.76
C GLY A 334 14.03 -7.70 -5.33
N LEU A 335 14.39 -6.46 -4.98
CA LEU A 335 13.83 -5.21 -5.53
C LEU A 335 12.31 -5.09 -5.43
N SER A 336 11.73 -5.49 -4.30
CA SER A 336 10.29 -5.43 -4.08
C SER A 336 9.81 -4.01 -3.75
N ASP A 337 8.98 -3.42 -4.60
CA ASP A 337 8.24 -2.15 -4.37
C ASP A 337 7.53 -2.10 -3.01
N ARG A 338 7.22 -3.27 -2.43
CA ARG A 338 6.52 -3.42 -1.15
C ARG A 338 7.42 -3.14 0.04
N ALA A 339 8.68 -3.56 0.00
CA ALA A 339 9.63 -3.19 1.04
C ALA A 339 9.87 -1.68 0.99
N LEU A 340 9.96 -1.12 -0.22
CA LEU A 340 10.11 0.32 -0.43
C LEU A 340 8.89 1.12 0.04
N LEU A 341 7.68 0.55 -0.02
CA LEU A 341 6.46 1.16 0.52
C LEU A 341 6.63 1.60 1.99
N THR A 342 7.26 0.75 2.80
CA THR A 342 7.48 1.01 4.24
C THR A 342 8.44 2.18 4.51
N SER A 343 9.23 2.61 3.51
CA SER A 343 10.14 3.76 3.60
C SER A 343 9.42 5.12 3.54
N LEU A 344 8.21 5.15 2.95
CA LEU A 344 7.55 6.41 2.57
C LEU A 344 7.28 7.37 3.75
N PRO A 345 6.84 6.92 4.95
CA PRO A 345 6.69 7.80 6.11
C PRO A 345 7.99 8.52 6.49
N ALA A 346 9.13 7.83 6.41
CA ALA A 346 10.43 8.37 6.76
C ALA A 346 10.94 9.33 5.67
N ILE A 347 10.76 8.99 4.38
CA ILE A 347 11.09 9.89 3.27
C ILE A 347 10.23 11.17 3.32
N ALA A 348 8.94 11.03 3.60
CA ALA A 348 8.03 12.16 3.76
C ALA A 348 8.42 13.06 4.94
N THR A 349 8.92 12.47 6.02
CA THR A 349 9.47 13.23 7.16
C THR A 349 10.71 14.03 6.77
N LEU A 350 11.65 13.42 6.04
CA LEU A 350 12.83 14.14 5.52
C LEU A 350 12.42 15.24 4.54
N ALA A 351 11.44 14.98 3.66
CA ALA A 351 10.89 15.98 2.76
C ALA A 351 10.28 17.17 3.50
N ALA A 352 9.61 16.94 4.65
CA ALA A 352 9.09 18.02 5.49
C ALA A 352 10.22 18.92 6.00
N LEU A 353 11.37 18.36 6.41
CA LEU A 353 12.54 19.11 6.87
C LEU A 353 13.17 20.03 5.81
N ALA A 354 12.84 19.84 4.53
CA ALA A 354 13.24 20.76 3.47
C ALA A 354 12.44 22.06 3.49
N LEU A 355 11.16 22.03 3.89
CA LEU A 355 10.21 23.13 3.70
C LEU A 355 10.67 24.47 4.29
N PRO A 356 11.24 24.54 5.51
CA PRO A 356 11.74 25.79 6.09
C PRO A 356 12.92 26.41 5.32
N THR A 357 13.59 25.61 4.49
CA THR A 357 14.82 26.00 3.79
C THR A 357 14.58 26.33 2.32
N LEU A 358 13.34 26.16 1.82
CA LEU A 358 13.00 26.40 0.43
C LEU A 358 12.97 27.90 0.12
N ARG A 359 13.63 28.28 -0.98
CA ARG A 359 13.50 29.63 -1.54
C ARG A 359 12.10 29.80 -2.13
N ARG A 360 11.58 31.02 -2.10
CA ARG A 360 10.27 31.38 -2.66
C ARG A 360 10.13 30.98 -4.14
N SER A 361 11.20 31.08 -4.93
CA SER A 361 11.23 30.69 -6.35
C SER A 361 11.05 29.19 -6.54
N LEU A 362 11.71 28.36 -5.71
CA LEU A 362 11.61 26.91 -5.79
C LEU A 362 10.22 26.42 -5.38
N GLY A 363 9.63 27.01 -4.33
CA GLY A 363 8.25 26.73 -3.95
C GLY A 363 7.27 27.09 -5.08
N ALA A 364 7.44 28.25 -5.72
CA ALA A 364 6.62 28.64 -6.86
C ALA A 364 6.76 27.71 -8.06
N LEU A 365 7.96 27.21 -8.35
CA LEU A 365 8.20 26.23 -9.41
C LEU A 365 7.44 24.92 -9.15
N ILE A 366 7.54 24.38 -7.92
CA ILE A 366 6.81 23.17 -7.52
C ILE A 366 5.30 23.41 -7.67
N ASP A 367 4.79 24.54 -7.20
CA ASP A 367 3.37 24.86 -7.26
C ASP A 367 2.87 24.95 -8.71
N TRP A 368 3.56 25.68 -9.60
CA TRP A 368 3.13 25.79 -11.00
C TRP A 368 3.24 24.47 -11.75
N PHE A 369 4.33 23.73 -11.55
CA PHE A 369 4.50 22.42 -12.16
C PHE A 369 3.39 21.45 -11.72
N THR A 370 3.14 21.35 -10.42
CA THR A 370 2.12 20.43 -9.87
C THR A 370 0.72 20.84 -10.29
N LEU A 371 0.39 22.13 -10.28
CA LEU A 371 -0.89 22.64 -10.76
C LEU A 371 -1.12 22.24 -12.22
N LEU A 372 -0.17 22.52 -13.12
CA LEU A 372 -0.30 22.19 -14.54
C LEU A 372 -0.36 20.68 -14.75
N PHE A 373 0.57 19.93 -14.16
CA PHE A 373 0.65 18.48 -14.31
C PHE A 373 -0.65 17.80 -13.87
N PHE A 374 -1.11 18.04 -12.64
CA PHE A 374 -2.31 17.36 -12.13
C PHE A 374 -3.60 17.86 -12.79
N SER A 375 -3.67 19.12 -13.23
CA SER A 375 -4.82 19.60 -14.01
C SER A 375 -4.89 18.95 -15.39
N VAL A 376 -3.75 18.80 -16.06
CA VAL A 376 -3.66 18.07 -17.35
C VAL A 376 -4.00 16.60 -17.15
N CYS A 377 -3.49 15.94 -16.10
CA CYS A 377 -3.85 14.56 -15.79
C CYS A 377 -5.35 14.40 -15.54
N ALA A 378 -5.95 15.28 -14.72
CA ALA A 378 -7.39 15.26 -14.46
C ALA A 378 -8.21 15.46 -15.75
N LEU A 379 -7.80 16.40 -16.61
CA LEU A 379 -8.42 16.62 -17.91
C LEU A 379 -8.33 15.37 -18.80
N ILE A 380 -7.16 14.71 -18.87
CA ILE A 380 -6.98 13.47 -19.63
C ILE A 380 -7.92 12.38 -19.10
N ILE A 381 -8.03 12.22 -17.78
CA ILE A 381 -8.93 11.23 -17.17
C ILE A 381 -10.38 11.48 -17.60
N TRP A 382 -10.84 12.73 -17.53
CA TRP A 382 -12.16 13.14 -17.99
C TRP A 382 -12.37 12.90 -19.48
N VAL A 383 -11.43 13.32 -20.34
CA VAL A 383 -11.55 13.19 -21.80
C VAL A 383 -11.61 11.71 -22.21
N VAL A 384 -10.75 10.87 -21.65
CA VAL A 384 -10.79 9.42 -21.92
C VAL A 384 -12.10 8.82 -21.41
N TRP A 385 -12.56 9.22 -20.22
CA TRP A 385 -13.84 8.74 -19.69
C TRP A 385 -15.03 9.12 -20.58
N VAL A 386 -15.14 10.39 -21.00
CA VAL A 386 -16.18 10.83 -21.95
C VAL A 386 -16.08 10.06 -23.27
N ALA A 387 -14.86 9.81 -23.76
CA ALA A 387 -14.64 9.04 -24.97
C ALA A 387 -15.08 7.57 -24.83
N MET A 388 -14.87 6.95 -23.67
CA MET A 388 -15.38 5.62 -23.39
C MET A 388 -16.91 5.61 -23.38
N GLN A 389 -17.55 6.57 -22.71
CA GLN A 389 -19.02 6.61 -22.57
C GLN A 389 -19.74 6.94 -23.89
N THR A 390 -19.17 7.81 -24.73
CA THR A 390 -19.85 8.39 -25.90
C THR A 390 -19.27 7.94 -27.24
N GLY A 391 -18.08 7.35 -27.26
CA GLY A 391 -17.30 7.10 -28.47
C GLY A 391 -16.54 8.33 -29.01
N THR A 392 -16.70 9.52 -28.40
CA THR A 392 -16.06 10.77 -28.85
C THR A 392 -15.21 11.42 -27.76
N PRO A 393 -13.94 11.80 -28.03
CA PRO A 393 -13.22 11.70 -29.30
C PRO A 393 -12.85 10.27 -29.71
N ALA A 394 -12.89 9.98 -31.02
CA ALA A 394 -12.70 8.63 -31.56
C ALA A 394 -11.33 8.00 -31.25
N LYS A 395 -10.25 8.78 -31.20
CA LYS A 395 -8.89 8.25 -30.95
C LYS A 395 -8.74 7.65 -29.54
N PRO A 396 -9.05 8.37 -28.43
CA PRO A 396 -9.10 7.77 -27.10
C PRO A 396 -10.03 6.56 -27.00
N ALA A 397 -11.23 6.63 -27.58
CA ALA A 397 -12.18 5.51 -27.56
C ALA A 397 -11.62 4.26 -28.23
N ALA A 398 -11.04 4.41 -29.43
CA ALA A 398 -10.39 3.32 -30.16
C ALA A 398 -9.18 2.75 -29.40
N ASN A 399 -8.39 3.60 -28.74
CA ASN A 399 -7.28 3.14 -27.90
C ASN A 399 -7.76 2.30 -26.72
N VAL A 400 -8.85 2.69 -26.06
CA VAL A 400 -9.45 1.90 -24.98
C VAL A 400 -9.97 0.57 -25.51
N ALA A 401 -10.74 0.57 -26.61
CA ALA A 401 -11.26 -0.65 -27.23
C ALA A 401 -10.14 -1.63 -27.65
N ARG A 402 -8.97 -1.09 -28.04
CA ARG A 402 -7.79 -1.90 -28.36
C ARG A 402 -7.11 -2.50 -27.11
N LEU A 403 -7.06 -1.75 -26.01
CA LEU A 403 -6.38 -2.17 -24.77
C LEU A 403 -7.27 -3.07 -23.88
N ALA A 404 -8.58 -2.85 -23.93
CA ALA A 404 -9.60 -3.58 -23.21
C ALA A 404 -10.65 -4.08 -24.21
N PRO A 405 -10.35 -5.14 -24.99
CA PRO A 405 -11.30 -5.68 -25.95
C PRO A 405 -12.53 -6.20 -25.21
N GLU A 406 -13.73 -6.07 -25.80
CA GLU A 406 -15.00 -6.51 -25.21
C GLU A 406 -15.41 -5.80 -23.90
N PHE A 407 -14.67 -4.76 -23.47
CA PHE A 407 -15.09 -3.93 -22.34
C PHE A 407 -16.33 -3.10 -22.70
N VAL A 408 -17.33 -3.14 -21.84
CA VAL A 408 -18.54 -2.31 -21.94
C VAL A 408 -18.49 -1.23 -20.86
N PRO A 409 -18.55 0.07 -21.24
CA PRO A 409 -18.56 1.15 -20.27
C PRO A 409 -19.86 1.19 -19.46
N GLU A 410 -19.74 1.44 -18.16
CA GLU A 410 -20.87 1.55 -17.22
C GLU A 410 -20.93 2.96 -16.62
N PHE A 411 -22.12 3.57 -16.63
CA PHE A 411 -22.34 4.89 -16.03
C PHE A 411 -22.92 4.75 -14.62
N SER A 412 -22.18 5.25 -13.62
CA SER A 412 -22.66 5.38 -12.24
C SER A 412 -22.83 6.85 -11.86
N VAL A 413 -24.07 7.24 -11.54
CA VAL A 413 -24.40 8.60 -11.09
C VAL A 413 -23.60 8.99 -9.85
N GLY A 414 -23.43 8.06 -8.90
CA GLY A 414 -22.67 8.29 -7.67
C GLY A 414 -21.19 8.53 -7.94
N ALA A 415 -20.57 7.72 -8.80
CA ALA A 415 -19.17 7.89 -9.18
C ALA A 415 -18.95 9.22 -9.93
N PHE A 416 -19.87 9.56 -10.84
CA PHE A 416 -19.85 10.84 -11.57
C PHE A 416 -19.97 12.04 -10.62
N ALA A 417 -20.92 12.01 -9.68
CA ALA A 417 -21.12 13.08 -8.71
C ALA A 417 -19.89 13.29 -7.82
N LEU A 418 -19.27 12.19 -7.35
CA LEU A 418 -18.04 12.25 -6.57
C LEU A 418 -16.87 12.84 -7.38
N ALA A 419 -16.69 12.40 -8.62
CA ALA A 419 -15.66 12.90 -9.53
C ALA A 419 -15.85 14.40 -9.84
N LEU A 420 -17.09 14.82 -10.07
CA LEU A 420 -17.43 16.23 -10.29
C LEU A 420 -17.13 17.06 -9.04
N ALA A 421 -17.56 16.61 -7.86
CA ALA A 421 -17.28 17.28 -6.59
C ALA A 421 -15.77 17.43 -6.33
N ALA A 422 -14.98 16.38 -6.60
CA ALA A 422 -13.53 16.41 -6.48
C ALA A 422 -12.90 17.40 -7.48
N THR A 423 -13.39 17.44 -8.73
CA THR A 423 -12.92 18.38 -9.75
C THR A 423 -13.24 19.83 -9.41
N VAL A 424 -14.43 20.11 -8.85
CA VAL A 424 -14.81 21.43 -8.34
C VAL A 424 -13.95 21.83 -7.15
N ALA A 425 -13.69 20.91 -6.21
CA ALA A 425 -12.81 21.14 -5.07
C ALA A 425 -11.37 21.48 -5.53
N TRP A 426 -10.87 20.79 -6.56
CA TRP A 426 -9.59 21.13 -7.19
C TRP A 426 -9.60 22.53 -7.81
N GLY A 427 -10.65 22.89 -8.55
CA GLY A 427 -10.80 24.25 -9.10
C GLY A 427 -10.83 25.33 -8.02
N ALA A 428 -11.53 25.08 -6.90
CA ALA A 428 -11.54 25.97 -5.74
C ALA A 428 -10.15 26.08 -5.09
N LEU A 429 -9.41 24.98 -4.99
CA LEU A 429 -8.04 24.95 -4.48
C LEU A 429 -7.08 25.71 -5.40
N VAL A 430 -7.22 25.57 -6.72
CA VAL A 430 -6.44 26.31 -7.72
C VAL A 430 -6.73 27.81 -7.60
N ARG A 431 -8.00 28.21 -7.52
CA ARG A 431 -8.40 29.61 -7.32
C ARG A 431 -7.85 30.18 -6.00
N TRP A 432 -7.90 29.40 -4.93
CA TRP A 432 -7.25 29.76 -3.67
C TRP A 432 -5.73 29.87 -3.83
N ARG A 433 -5.10 28.99 -4.61
CA ARG A 433 -3.64 29.03 -4.76
C ARG A 433 -3.18 30.21 -5.61
N THR A 434 -3.93 30.60 -6.64
CA THR A 434 -3.60 31.73 -7.52
C THR A 434 -3.87 33.10 -6.89
N GLY A 435 -4.65 33.15 -5.81
CA GLY A 435 -4.88 34.37 -5.03
C GLY A 435 -3.68 34.85 -4.19
N TYR A 436 -3.72 36.12 -3.77
CA TYR A 436 -2.74 36.72 -2.85
C TYR A 436 -2.97 36.22 -1.41
N HIS A 437 -2.40 35.06 -1.08
CA HIS A 437 -2.42 34.52 0.28
C HIS A 437 -1.03 34.52 0.90
N ARG A 438 -0.98 34.88 2.20
CA ARG A 438 0.25 34.96 2.98
C ARG A 438 1.02 33.63 2.98
N ALA A 439 2.34 33.70 3.07
CA ALA A 439 3.23 32.54 3.02
C ALA A 439 2.92 31.56 4.17
N ALA A 440 2.77 30.27 3.86
CA ALA A 440 2.68 29.18 4.81
C ALA A 440 3.62 28.05 4.36
N ILE A 441 4.33 27.42 5.30
CA ILE A 441 5.40 26.45 4.99
C ILE A 441 4.87 25.22 4.24
N TRP A 442 3.67 24.74 4.60
CA TRP A 442 3.03 23.58 3.99
C TRP A 442 2.49 23.84 2.58
N LYS A 443 2.43 25.10 2.12
CA LYS A 443 1.74 25.51 0.89
C LYS A 443 2.27 24.78 -0.36
N SER A 444 3.58 24.60 -0.47
CA SER A 444 4.23 23.94 -1.61
C SER A 444 3.88 22.46 -1.77
N LEU A 445 3.33 21.82 -0.73
CA LEU A 445 2.96 20.40 -0.75
C LEU A 445 1.45 20.15 -0.89
N VAL A 446 0.62 21.20 -0.77
CA VAL A 446 -0.84 21.04 -0.87
C VAL A 446 -1.25 20.64 -2.26
N LEU A 447 -0.72 21.31 -3.29
CA LEU A 447 -1.02 21.01 -4.68
C LEU A 447 -0.59 19.60 -5.10
N PRO A 448 0.65 19.13 -4.84
CA PRO A 448 1.01 17.76 -5.20
C PRO A 448 0.19 16.71 -4.43
N ALA A 449 -0.06 16.90 -3.14
CA ALA A 449 -0.87 15.96 -2.36
C ALA A 449 -2.33 15.91 -2.84
N SER A 450 -2.94 17.09 -3.03
CA SER A 450 -4.34 17.19 -3.48
C SER A 450 -4.50 16.76 -4.93
N GLY A 451 -3.50 16.99 -5.78
CA GLY A 451 -3.49 16.56 -7.17
C GLY A 451 -3.34 15.04 -7.29
N ALA A 452 -2.47 14.43 -6.48
CA ALA A 452 -2.35 12.98 -6.38
C ALA A 452 -3.67 12.36 -5.89
N ALA A 453 -4.27 12.92 -4.84
CA ALA A 453 -5.58 12.48 -4.33
C ALA A 453 -6.70 12.66 -5.36
N LEU A 454 -6.74 13.78 -6.10
CA LEU A 454 -7.69 14.03 -7.18
C LEU A 454 -7.56 12.96 -8.26
N CYS A 455 -6.36 12.77 -8.81
CA CYS A 455 -6.15 11.79 -9.88
C CYS A 455 -6.51 10.38 -9.41
N TRP A 456 -6.12 10.01 -8.18
CA TRP A 456 -6.48 8.72 -7.61
C TRP A 456 -8.00 8.56 -7.47
N LEU A 457 -8.69 9.56 -6.93
CA LEU A 457 -10.15 9.57 -6.79
C LEU A 457 -10.85 9.50 -8.15
N LEU A 458 -10.39 10.26 -9.15
CA LEU A 458 -10.97 10.21 -10.51
C LEU A 458 -10.74 8.83 -11.16
N LEU A 459 -9.56 8.24 -11.01
CA LEU A 459 -9.28 6.89 -11.53
C LEU A 459 -10.14 5.82 -10.84
N THR A 460 -10.31 5.91 -9.53
CA THR A 460 -11.08 4.95 -8.73
C THR A 460 -12.58 5.27 -8.65
N SER A 461 -13.05 6.26 -9.40
CA SER A 461 -14.47 6.53 -9.61
C SER A 461 -14.84 6.37 -11.09
N LEU A 462 -14.30 7.23 -11.96
CA LEU A 462 -14.64 7.26 -13.39
C LEU A 462 -14.07 6.04 -14.14
N TRP A 463 -12.81 5.70 -13.89
CA TRP A 463 -12.16 4.59 -14.59
C TRP A 463 -12.29 3.25 -13.85
N LEU A 464 -13.01 3.18 -12.73
CA LEU A 464 -13.04 1.98 -11.90
C LEU A 464 -13.52 0.74 -12.67
N PRO A 465 -14.61 0.78 -13.47
CA PRO A 465 -15.02 -0.38 -14.27
C PRO A 465 -13.96 -0.84 -15.27
N LEU A 466 -13.27 0.11 -15.92
CA LEU A 466 -12.16 -0.20 -16.83
C LEU A 466 -10.99 -0.82 -16.10
N LEU A 467 -10.62 -0.27 -14.94
CA LEU A 467 -9.53 -0.78 -14.11
C LEU A 467 -9.85 -2.18 -13.59
N ASP A 468 -11.08 -2.44 -13.15
CA ASP A 468 -11.52 -3.77 -12.76
C ASP A 468 -11.44 -4.74 -13.94
N TYR A 469 -11.94 -4.36 -15.13
CA TYR A 469 -11.80 -5.20 -16.32
C TYR A 469 -10.32 -5.52 -16.63
N ALA A 470 -9.46 -4.51 -16.60
CA ALA A 470 -8.05 -4.64 -16.97
C ALA A 470 -7.16 -5.27 -15.90
N ARG A 471 -7.57 -5.27 -14.62
CA ARG A 471 -6.72 -5.68 -13.48
C ARG A 471 -7.30 -6.83 -12.66
N SER A 472 -8.57 -7.16 -12.82
CA SER A 472 -9.21 -8.30 -12.19
C SER A 472 -9.02 -9.60 -12.99
N TYR A 473 -9.27 -10.71 -12.33
CA TYR A 473 -9.49 -12.00 -12.98
C TYR A 473 -10.95 -12.22 -13.38
N ALA A 474 -11.89 -11.37 -12.96
CA ALA A 474 -13.32 -11.54 -13.22
C ALA A 474 -13.65 -11.76 -14.72
N PRO A 475 -13.09 -11.02 -15.70
CA PRO A 475 -13.40 -11.27 -17.11
C PRO A 475 -12.92 -12.64 -17.60
N LEU A 476 -11.75 -13.10 -17.12
CA LEU A 476 -11.20 -14.41 -17.47
C LEU A 476 -12.08 -15.52 -16.89
N VAL A 477 -12.42 -15.42 -15.60
CA VAL A 477 -13.24 -16.42 -14.91
C VAL A 477 -14.65 -16.48 -15.49
N THR A 478 -15.24 -15.33 -15.87
CA THR A 478 -16.56 -15.30 -16.53
C THR A 478 -16.56 -16.10 -17.83
N LYS A 479 -15.48 -16.04 -18.63
CA LYS A 479 -15.35 -16.85 -19.86
C LYS A 479 -15.23 -18.34 -19.56
N ILE A 480 -14.51 -18.70 -18.49
CA ILE A 480 -14.40 -20.09 -18.02
C ILE A 480 -15.77 -20.61 -17.58
N SER A 481 -16.50 -19.85 -16.75
CA SER A 481 -17.80 -20.24 -16.22
C SER A 481 -18.88 -20.41 -17.29
N ARG A 482 -18.75 -19.76 -18.46
CA ARG A 482 -19.65 -20.01 -19.60
C ARG A 482 -19.51 -21.43 -20.17
N ILE A 483 -18.35 -22.07 -19.99
CA ILE A 483 -18.06 -23.42 -20.47
C ILE A 483 -18.31 -24.44 -19.36
N THR A 484 -17.81 -24.15 -18.16
CA THR A 484 -17.83 -25.11 -17.04
C THR A 484 -19.08 -25.03 -16.17
N GLY A 485 -19.89 -23.98 -16.32
CA GLY A 485 -20.92 -23.60 -15.36
C GLY A 485 -20.36 -22.81 -14.16
N THR A 486 -21.26 -22.30 -13.32
CA THR A 486 -20.97 -21.58 -12.08
C THR A 486 -21.26 -22.46 -10.86
N GLY A 487 -20.45 -22.39 -9.81
CA GLY A 487 -20.69 -23.13 -8.56
C GLY A 487 -20.35 -24.62 -8.58
N GLY A 488 -19.87 -25.15 -9.71
CA GLY A 488 -19.49 -26.56 -9.86
C GLY A 488 -18.10 -26.90 -9.29
N CYS A 489 -17.79 -28.20 -9.25
CA CYS A 489 -16.43 -28.66 -8.96
C CYS A 489 -15.55 -28.52 -10.20
N LEU A 490 -14.33 -28.00 -10.01
CA LEU A 490 -13.29 -27.91 -11.03
C LEU A 490 -12.01 -28.56 -10.52
N GLN A 491 -11.46 -29.48 -11.31
CA GLN A 491 -10.12 -30.00 -11.06
C GLN A 491 -9.08 -28.97 -11.52
N TYR A 492 -7.93 -28.91 -10.87
CA TYR A 492 -6.86 -28.00 -11.25
C TYR A 492 -5.48 -28.64 -11.32
N ALA A 493 -4.66 -28.13 -12.23
CA ALA A 493 -3.24 -28.48 -12.36
C ALA A 493 -2.39 -27.22 -12.61
N GLY A 494 -1.31 -27.04 -11.85
CA GLY A 494 -0.34 -25.98 -12.09
C GLY A 494 -0.90 -24.54 -12.04
N LEU A 495 -2.03 -24.31 -11.37
CA LEU A 495 -2.56 -22.95 -11.17
C LEU A 495 -1.71 -22.19 -10.16
N SER A 496 -1.51 -20.89 -10.43
CA SER A 496 -1.04 -19.98 -9.39
C SER A 496 -2.10 -19.78 -8.30
N LYS A 497 -1.66 -19.41 -7.10
CA LYS A 497 -2.57 -19.09 -5.99
C LYS A 497 -3.56 -17.98 -6.33
N ALA A 498 -3.14 -16.96 -7.07
CA ALA A 498 -4.00 -15.88 -7.53
C ALA A 498 -5.09 -16.37 -8.50
N GLN A 499 -4.75 -17.25 -9.44
CA GLN A 499 -5.73 -17.86 -10.37
C GLN A 499 -6.72 -18.77 -9.64
N GLY A 500 -6.25 -19.61 -8.71
CA GLY A 500 -7.15 -20.46 -7.93
C GLY A 500 -8.06 -19.66 -7.02
N ALA A 501 -7.54 -18.64 -6.31
CA ALA A 501 -8.37 -17.73 -5.52
C ALA A 501 -9.40 -16.99 -6.38
N ALA A 502 -9.04 -16.61 -7.61
CA ALA A 502 -9.97 -16.01 -8.56
C ALA A 502 -11.09 -16.97 -9.00
N LEU A 503 -10.79 -18.25 -9.26
CA LEU A 503 -11.80 -19.25 -9.59
C LEU A 503 -12.73 -19.51 -8.39
N MET A 504 -12.17 -19.62 -7.18
CA MET A 504 -12.96 -19.77 -5.96
C MET A 504 -13.89 -18.58 -5.74
N HIS A 505 -13.41 -17.36 -5.92
CA HIS A 505 -14.19 -16.15 -5.66
C HIS A 505 -15.19 -15.80 -6.78
N HIS A 506 -14.75 -15.79 -8.04
CA HIS A 506 -15.59 -15.31 -9.15
C HIS A 506 -16.47 -16.40 -9.77
N ALA A 507 -16.02 -17.66 -9.80
CA ALA A 507 -16.85 -18.78 -10.28
C ALA A 507 -17.59 -19.51 -9.15
N GLN A 508 -17.32 -19.17 -7.89
CA GLN A 508 -17.81 -19.91 -6.72
C GLN A 508 -17.46 -21.41 -6.80
N ALA A 509 -16.34 -21.72 -7.44
CA ALA A 509 -15.98 -23.09 -7.79
C ALA A 509 -15.26 -23.79 -6.64
N ARG A 510 -15.62 -25.05 -6.40
CA ARG A 510 -14.85 -25.94 -5.53
C ARG A 510 -13.67 -26.50 -6.31
N LEU A 511 -12.45 -26.20 -5.86
CA LEU A 511 -11.23 -26.64 -6.52
C LEU A 511 -10.70 -27.95 -5.93
N MET A 512 -10.34 -28.90 -6.79
CA MET A 512 -9.72 -30.17 -6.40
C MET A 512 -8.44 -30.43 -7.20
N PRO A 513 -7.39 -31.02 -6.61
CA PRO A 513 -6.20 -31.40 -7.36
C PRO A 513 -6.54 -32.37 -8.50
N MET A 514 -5.83 -32.26 -9.62
CA MET A 514 -6.02 -33.11 -10.79
C MET A 514 -5.96 -34.62 -10.47
N GLN A 515 -7.03 -35.32 -10.84
CA GLN A 515 -7.22 -36.77 -10.81
C GLN A 515 -7.78 -37.24 -12.16
N ALA A 516 -8.23 -38.49 -12.27
CA ALA A 516 -9.02 -38.93 -13.42
C ALA A 516 -10.38 -38.18 -13.46
N PRO A 517 -11.02 -38.03 -14.63
CA PRO A 517 -12.34 -37.41 -14.73
C PRO A 517 -13.37 -38.07 -13.82
N GLN A 518 -14.12 -37.25 -13.07
CA GLN A 518 -15.20 -37.67 -12.18
C GLN A 518 -16.51 -37.03 -12.63
N SER A 519 -17.65 -37.70 -12.44
CA SER A 519 -18.94 -37.25 -12.98
C SER A 519 -19.44 -35.98 -12.29
N ASP A 520 -19.06 -35.80 -11.03
CA ASP A 520 -19.31 -34.62 -10.20
C ASP A 520 -18.28 -33.50 -10.41
N CYS A 521 -17.15 -33.79 -11.06
CA CYS A 521 -16.07 -32.82 -11.34
C CYS A 521 -15.46 -33.04 -12.75
N PRO A 522 -16.23 -32.79 -13.83
CA PRO A 522 -15.88 -33.21 -15.18
C PRO A 522 -14.95 -32.24 -15.92
N TRP A 523 -14.53 -31.14 -15.29
CA TRP A 523 -13.69 -30.12 -15.89
C TRP A 523 -12.34 -30.02 -15.18
N LEU A 524 -11.26 -29.94 -15.96
CA LEU A 524 -9.92 -29.66 -15.46
C LEU A 524 -9.42 -28.33 -16.04
N ILE A 525 -8.87 -27.47 -15.17
CA ILE A 525 -8.29 -26.18 -15.55
C ILE A 525 -6.79 -26.17 -15.23
N MET A 526 -6.00 -25.66 -16.16
CA MET A 526 -4.56 -25.56 -16.03
C MET A 526 -4.01 -24.22 -16.52
N ASP A 527 -2.93 -23.75 -15.91
CA ASP A 527 -2.14 -22.64 -16.46
C ASP A 527 -1.35 -23.11 -17.69
N GLY A 528 -1.51 -22.40 -18.81
CA GLY A 528 -0.85 -22.70 -20.08
C GLY A 528 0.67 -22.81 -19.99
N VAL A 529 1.31 -22.15 -19.02
CA VAL A 529 2.77 -22.28 -18.78
C VAL A 529 3.16 -23.72 -18.43
N ASN A 530 2.29 -24.46 -17.76
CA ASN A 530 2.53 -25.85 -17.34
C ASN A 530 2.06 -26.90 -18.38
N ARG A 531 1.51 -26.46 -19.51
CA ARG A 531 0.90 -27.34 -20.52
C ARG A 531 1.87 -28.36 -21.10
N SER A 532 3.09 -27.94 -21.45
CA SER A 532 4.10 -28.84 -22.02
C SER A 532 4.55 -29.89 -21.01
N LEU A 533 4.81 -29.47 -19.77
CA LEU A 533 5.31 -30.29 -18.67
C LEU A 533 4.30 -31.36 -18.23
N LEU A 534 2.99 -31.06 -18.26
CA LEU A 534 1.95 -31.95 -17.73
C LEU A 534 1.15 -32.70 -18.80
N SER A 535 1.39 -32.43 -20.09
CA SER A 535 0.64 -33.00 -21.22
C SER A 535 0.49 -34.52 -21.18
N ALA A 536 1.59 -35.26 -21.01
CA ALA A 536 1.59 -36.73 -20.98
C ALA A 536 0.75 -37.29 -19.82
N LYS A 537 0.86 -36.66 -18.63
CA LYS A 537 0.10 -37.06 -17.43
C LYS A 537 -1.40 -36.78 -17.58
N ILE A 538 -1.76 -35.65 -18.19
CA ILE A 538 -3.15 -35.27 -18.45
C ILE A 538 -3.81 -36.28 -19.40
N GLN A 539 -3.13 -36.62 -20.50
CA GLN A 539 -3.62 -37.61 -21.45
C GLN A 539 -3.75 -39.00 -20.83
N SER A 540 -2.77 -39.44 -20.02
CA SER A 540 -2.83 -40.74 -19.35
C SER A 540 -3.99 -40.85 -18.35
N LEU A 541 -4.42 -39.73 -17.77
CA LEU A 541 -5.57 -39.66 -16.86
C LEU A 541 -6.93 -39.61 -17.60
N GLY A 542 -6.93 -39.50 -18.94
CA GLY A 542 -8.15 -39.49 -19.74
C GLY A 542 -8.75 -38.10 -19.96
N TRP A 543 -7.94 -37.05 -19.89
CA TRP A 543 -8.36 -35.68 -20.20
C TRP A 543 -8.01 -35.29 -21.63
N VAL A 544 -8.91 -34.57 -22.29
CA VAL A 544 -8.71 -34.00 -23.63
C VAL A 544 -8.96 -32.49 -23.56
N GLU A 545 -8.10 -31.74 -24.24
CA GLU A 545 -8.22 -30.28 -24.29
C GLU A 545 -9.50 -29.88 -25.03
N GLU A 546 -10.30 -29.05 -24.38
CA GLU A 546 -11.50 -28.47 -24.96
C GLU A 546 -11.18 -27.11 -25.60
N THR A 547 -10.52 -26.24 -24.84
CA THR A 547 -10.16 -24.89 -25.31
C THR A 547 -9.09 -24.24 -24.45
N ALA A 548 -8.50 -23.16 -24.96
CA ALA A 548 -7.58 -22.31 -24.24
C ALA A 548 -8.10 -20.86 -24.24
N ILE A 549 -8.32 -20.31 -23.04
CA ILE A 549 -8.85 -18.97 -22.84
C ILE A 549 -7.71 -18.03 -22.47
N LYS A 550 -7.47 -17.04 -23.33
CA LYS A 550 -6.55 -15.94 -23.04
C LYS A 550 -7.24 -14.86 -22.22
N ARG A 551 -6.51 -14.26 -21.28
CA ARG A 551 -7.00 -13.08 -20.58
C ARG A 551 -7.17 -11.92 -21.57
N PRO A 552 -8.31 -11.19 -21.56
CA PRO A 552 -8.57 -10.15 -22.56
C PRO A 552 -7.52 -9.04 -22.62
N THR A 553 -6.94 -8.68 -21.48
CA THR A 553 -6.00 -7.55 -21.34
C THR A 553 -4.55 -7.96 -21.10
N ASP A 554 -4.25 -9.26 -21.12
CA ASP A 554 -2.90 -9.80 -20.87
C ASP A 554 -2.68 -11.02 -21.77
N LYS A 555 -1.73 -10.90 -22.71
CA LYS A 555 -1.50 -11.92 -23.73
C LYS A 555 -0.72 -13.12 -23.21
N ASP A 556 -0.02 -12.96 -22.10
CA ASP A 556 0.90 -13.96 -21.56
C ASP A 556 0.18 -14.93 -20.61
N GLU A 557 -1.01 -14.57 -20.12
CA GLU A 557 -1.81 -15.40 -19.23
C GLU A 557 -2.92 -16.13 -19.99
N THR A 558 -2.79 -17.46 -20.07
CA THR A 558 -3.74 -18.35 -20.73
C THR A 558 -4.12 -19.49 -19.79
N LEU A 559 -5.42 -19.70 -19.58
CA LEU A 559 -5.94 -20.88 -18.87
C LEU A 559 -6.49 -21.88 -19.87
N VAL A 560 -6.10 -23.14 -19.74
CA VAL A 560 -6.50 -24.24 -20.63
C VAL A 560 -7.53 -25.09 -19.91
N ILE A 561 -8.62 -25.40 -20.60
CA ILE A 561 -9.76 -26.18 -20.10
C ILE A 561 -9.75 -27.55 -20.77
N PHE A 562 -9.93 -28.60 -19.98
CA PHE A 562 -10.00 -29.98 -20.42
C PHE A 562 -11.32 -30.60 -20.02
N ARG A 563 -11.80 -31.53 -20.86
CA ARG A 563 -12.97 -32.37 -20.63
C ARG A 563 -12.59 -33.86 -20.63
N PRO A 564 -13.48 -34.76 -20.21
CA PRO A 564 -13.23 -36.20 -20.23
C PRO A 564 -13.12 -36.71 -21.68
N ALA A 565 -12.15 -37.59 -21.94
CA ALA A 565 -11.94 -38.20 -23.27
C ALA A 565 -13.12 -39.11 -23.69
N LYS A 566 -13.72 -39.80 -22.72
CA LYS A 566 -14.91 -40.64 -22.90
C LYS A 566 -16.11 -39.93 -22.27
N ALA A 567 -17.26 -39.98 -22.94
CA ALA A 567 -18.51 -39.51 -22.37
C ALA A 567 -18.78 -40.26 -21.05
N MET A 568 -18.94 -39.50 -19.97
CA MET A 568 -19.22 -40.07 -18.66
C MET A 568 -20.68 -40.52 -18.61
N ALA A 569 -20.95 -41.69 -18.04
CA ALA A 569 -22.33 -42.15 -17.84
C ALA A 569 -23.06 -41.15 -16.94
N ALA A 570 -24.28 -40.73 -17.35
CA ALA A 570 -25.11 -39.86 -16.54
C ALA A 570 -25.36 -40.52 -15.16
N PRO A 571 -25.40 -39.75 -14.06
CA PRO A 571 -25.78 -40.30 -12.77
C PRO A 571 -27.16 -40.95 -12.91
N ALA A 572 -27.26 -42.22 -12.53
CA ALA A 572 -28.54 -42.94 -12.54
C ALA A 572 -29.52 -42.18 -11.65
N ASP A 573 -30.67 -41.79 -12.20
CA ASP A 573 -31.81 -41.32 -11.42
C ASP A 573 -32.05 -42.31 -10.29
N VAL A 574 -31.90 -41.84 -9.05
CA VAL A 574 -32.37 -42.58 -7.88
C VAL A 574 -33.89 -42.58 -7.99
N PRO A 575 -34.55 -43.73 -8.22
CA PRO A 575 -36.00 -43.77 -8.21
C PRO A 575 -36.46 -43.45 -6.79
N GLY A 576 -37.29 -42.43 -6.66
CA GLY A 576 -37.86 -42.03 -5.37
C GLY A 576 -38.47 -43.23 -4.63
N ARG A 577 -38.22 -43.25 -3.32
CA ARG A 577 -39.07 -43.92 -2.34
C ARG A 577 -39.44 -42.93 -1.27
#